data_AF-A0A3P7IDY0-F1
#
_entry.id   AF-A0A3P7IDY0-F1
#
_cell.length_a   1.000
_cell.length_b   1.000
_cell.length_c   1.000
_cell.angle_alpha   90.00
_cell.angle_beta   90.00
_cell.angle_gamma   90.00
#
_symmetry.space_group_name_H-M   'P 1'
#
loop_
_entity.id
_entity.type
_entity.pdbx_description
1 polymer ?
#
loop_
_entity_poly.entity_id
_entity_poly.type
_entity_poly.pdbx_seq_one_letter_code
_entity_poly.pdbx_strand_id
1 'polypeptide(L)'
;MPVWVHYGGTCVNVAKDGNCPKDRLSKKVKALHIGIPKRYFSSKCRSGDIAIVEVEGEFHELSRKKDYACIPSATTKLRASLASAGYGYDPLNTAEQEKYLERVWFRKERFCDPTVHAGKDAFCIVEKYQFACKGDSGSGVMQPANAYKDYVMGILSRGLDCNAVDAAISKKNQINREFRGSVMTDVRKYVHFICFHAGICEKSLDKMKLKKEKMYAVY
;
A
#
# COMPACT_ATOMS: atom_id res chain seq x y z
N MET A 1 -8.47 2.79 -21.29
CA MET A 1 -7.06 2.32 -21.42
C MET A 1 -6.88 1.29 -20.34
N PRO A 2 -6.41 0.07 -20.64
CA PRO A 2 -6.38 -1.00 -19.63
C PRO A 2 -5.47 -0.62 -18.46
N VAL A 3 -5.98 -0.79 -17.24
CA VAL A 3 -5.20 -0.66 -16.01
C VAL A 3 -4.57 -2.01 -15.69
N TRP A 4 -3.27 -2.03 -15.48
CA TRP A 4 -2.49 -3.25 -15.23
C TRP A 4 -2.05 -3.32 -13.77
N VAL A 5 -2.18 -4.49 -13.16
CA VAL A 5 -1.65 -4.82 -11.85
C VAL A 5 -0.42 -5.69 -12.02
N HIS A 6 0.69 -5.28 -11.39
CA HIS A 6 1.93 -6.04 -11.39
C HIS A 6 2.01 -6.97 -10.18
N TYR A 7 2.48 -8.20 -10.35
CA TYR A 7 2.59 -9.18 -9.26
C TYR A 7 3.73 -10.19 -9.47
N GLY A 8 4.12 -10.87 -8.38
CA GLY A 8 4.96 -12.08 -8.43
C GLY A 8 6.42 -11.90 -8.85
N GLY A 9 6.96 -10.67 -8.84
CA GLY A 9 8.35 -10.38 -9.20
C GLY A 9 8.99 -9.36 -8.27
N THR A 10 10.31 -9.17 -8.43
CA THR A 10 11.11 -8.17 -7.71
C THR A 10 11.71 -7.13 -8.65
N CYS A 11 11.33 -7.15 -9.94
CA CYS A 11 11.78 -6.20 -10.96
C CYS A 11 10.62 -5.90 -11.92
N VAL A 12 10.43 -4.63 -12.27
CA VAL A 12 9.42 -4.17 -13.25
C VAL A 12 10.11 -3.39 -14.37
N ASN A 13 9.77 -3.69 -15.62
CA ASN A 13 10.11 -2.82 -16.74
C ASN A 13 9.10 -1.67 -16.80
N VAL A 14 9.56 -0.45 -16.57
CA VAL A 14 8.73 0.78 -16.59
C VAL A 14 8.73 1.43 -17.97
N ALA A 15 9.69 1.10 -18.83
CA ALA A 15 9.72 1.48 -20.23
C ALA A 15 10.14 0.32 -21.15
N LYS A 16 10.09 0.56 -22.47
CA LYS A 16 10.12 -0.51 -23.49
C LYS A 16 11.47 -1.26 -23.53
N ASP A 17 12.54 -0.57 -23.20
CA ASP A 17 13.93 -1.04 -23.20
C ASP A 17 14.43 -1.52 -21.82
N GLY A 18 13.52 -1.70 -20.85
CA GLY A 18 13.85 -2.25 -19.54
C GLY A 18 14.36 -3.70 -19.61
N ASN A 19 15.43 -4.00 -18.86
CA ASN A 19 16.16 -5.27 -18.94
C ASN A 19 16.08 -6.11 -17.65
N CYS A 20 14.92 -6.15 -17.00
CA CYS A 20 14.71 -7.04 -15.86
C CYS A 20 15.02 -8.51 -16.19
N PRO A 21 15.77 -9.23 -15.33
CA PRO A 21 15.97 -10.67 -15.46
C PRO A 21 14.65 -11.44 -15.49
N LYS A 22 14.51 -12.43 -16.39
CA LYS A 22 13.25 -13.17 -16.62
C LYS A 22 12.70 -13.84 -15.36
N ASP A 23 13.57 -14.30 -14.47
CA ASP A 23 13.23 -14.94 -13.19
C ASP A 23 12.78 -13.95 -12.11
N ARG A 24 13.03 -12.65 -12.30
CA ARG A 24 12.68 -11.57 -11.37
C ARG A 24 11.57 -10.65 -11.90
N LEU A 25 11.29 -10.72 -13.19
CA LEU A 25 10.33 -9.86 -13.87
C LEU A 25 8.91 -10.09 -13.33
N SER A 26 8.26 -8.99 -12.94
CA SER A 26 6.85 -8.99 -12.54
C SER A 26 5.95 -9.42 -13.68
N LYS A 27 4.92 -10.20 -13.36
CA LYS A 27 3.81 -10.48 -14.27
C LYS A 27 2.80 -9.33 -14.23
N LYS A 28 2.00 -9.21 -15.29
CA LYS A 28 0.91 -8.23 -15.40
C LYS A 28 -0.42 -8.94 -15.55
N VAL A 29 -1.45 -8.40 -14.90
CA VAL A 29 -2.84 -8.83 -15.06
C VAL A 29 -3.73 -7.60 -15.22
N LYS A 30 -4.80 -7.68 -15.99
CA LYS A 30 -5.73 -6.55 -16.15
C LYS A 30 -6.59 -6.39 -14.91
N ALA A 31 -6.84 -5.16 -14.50
CA ALA A 31 -7.93 -4.83 -13.60
C ALA A 31 -9.26 -4.83 -14.37
N LEU A 32 -10.28 -5.46 -13.80
CA LEU A 32 -11.64 -5.53 -14.35
C LEU A 32 -12.57 -4.54 -13.63
N HIS A 33 -12.56 -4.58 -12.30
CA HIS A 33 -13.41 -3.74 -11.47
C HIS A 33 -12.64 -3.18 -10.29
N ILE A 34 -13.07 -1.99 -9.83
CA ILE A 34 -12.53 -1.36 -8.63
C ILE A 34 -13.70 -1.02 -7.69
N GLY A 35 -13.66 -1.59 -6.49
CA GLY A 35 -14.51 -1.20 -5.37
C GLY A 35 -13.82 -0.12 -4.54
N ILE A 36 -14.52 0.98 -4.27
CA ILE A 36 -14.00 2.10 -3.46
C ILE A 36 -15.05 2.47 -2.40
N PRO A 37 -14.66 2.70 -1.14
CA PRO A 37 -15.59 3.13 -0.12
C PRO A 37 -16.27 4.45 -0.45
N LYS A 38 -17.58 4.53 -0.24
CA LYS A 38 -18.34 5.78 -0.45
C LYS A 38 -17.79 6.94 0.39
N ARG A 39 -17.21 6.61 1.56
CA ARG A 39 -16.56 7.56 2.47
C ARG A 39 -15.38 8.28 1.81
N TYR A 40 -14.69 7.65 0.86
CA TYR A 40 -13.61 8.29 0.09
C TYR A 40 -14.09 9.58 -0.57
N PHE A 41 -15.17 9.49 -1.32
CA PHE A 41 -15.75 10.62 -2.03
C PHE A 41 -16.40 11.63 -1.06
N SER A 42 -17.20 11.16 -0.10
CA SER A 42 -17.90 12.08 0.81
C SER A 42 -16.98 12.83 1.77
N SER A 43 -15.80 12.28 2.07
CA SER A 43 -14.78 12.94 2.87
C SER A 43 -13.85 13.87 2.07
N LYS A 44 -14.05 14.00 0.75
CA LYS A 44 -13.13 14.70 -0.17
C LYS A 44 -11.71 14.10 -0.11
N CYS A 45 -11.62 12.78 -0.21
CA CYS A 45 -10.36 12.01 -0.21
C CYS A 45 -9.55 12.14 1.10
N ARG A 46 -10.22 12.32 2.25
CA ARG A 46 -9.57 12.44 3.56
C ARG A 46 -9.72 11.19 4.44
N SER A 47 -10.54 10.24 4.02
CA SER A 47 -10.90 9.03 4.76
C SER A 47 -11.44 8.00 3.77
N GLY A 48 -11.24 6.70 3.99
CA GLY A 48 -11.68 5.68 3.04
C GLY A 48 -10.75 5.47 1.86
N ASP A 49 -9.48 5.84 2.00
CA ASP A 49 -8.48 5.69 0.95
C ASP A 49 -7.94 4.25 0.92
N ILE A 50 -8.80 3.36 0.41
CA ILE A 50 -8.58 1.93 0.17
C ILE A 50 -9.43 1.54 -1.03
N ALA A 51 -8.94 0.61 -1.85
CA ALA A 51 -9.70 0.03 -2.94
C ALA A 51 -9.51 -1.50 -3.00
N ILE A 52 -10.50 -2.20 -3.51
CA ILE A 52 -10.39 -3.61 -3.90
C ILE A 52 -10.41 -3.67 -5.41
N VAL A 53 -9.39 -4.31 -5.99
CA VAL A 53 -9.27 -4.49 -7.43
C VAL A 53 -9.56 -5.94 -7.77
N GLU A 54 -10.59 -6.17 -8.57
CA GLU A 54 -10.85 -7.46 -9.21
C GLU A 54 -10.03 -7.53 -10.51
N VAL A 55 -9.37 -8.66 -10.76
CA VAL A 55 -8.45 -8.84 -11.87
C VAL A 55 -8.88 -9.95 -12.82
N GLU A 56 -8.37 -9.92 -14.03
CA GLU A 56 -8.63 -10.92 -15.08
C GLU A 56 -7.94 -12.26 -14.76
N GLY A 57 -8.71 -13.23 -14.29
CA GLY A 57 -8.26 -14.61 -14.06
C GLY A 57 -7.94 -14.94 -12.60
N GLU A 58 -7.40 -16.14 -12.38
CA GLU A 58 -7.06 -16.66 -11.06
C GLU A 58 -5.56 -16.93 -10.92
N PHE A 59 -5.02 -16.69 -9.72
CA PHE A 59 -3.60 -16.87 -9.42
C PHE A 59 -3.27 -18.28 -8.89
N HIS A 60 -3.48 -19.32 -9.69
CA HIS A 60 -3.22 -20.72 -9.25
C HIS A 60 -1.75 -20.98 -8.88
N GLU A 61 -0.83 -20.25 -9.49
CA GLU A 61 0.62 -20.31 -9.23
C GLU A 61 1.04 -19.66 -7.89
N LEU A 62 0.25 -18.71 -7.37
CA LEU A 62 0.48 -18.04 -6.08
C LEU A 62 -0.11 -18.84 -4.90
N SER A 63 -0.62 -20.06 -5.17
CA SER A 63 -1.18 -20.97 -4.17
C SER A 63 -0.15 -21.50 -3.17
N ARG A 64 1.14 -21.28 -3.41
CA ARG A 64 2.18 -21.52 -2.41
C ARG A 64 1.95 -20.54 -1.25
N LYS A 65 1.97 -21.05 -0.01
CA LYS A 65 1.71 -20.29 1.24
C LYS A 65 2.61 -19.07 1.48
N LYS A 66 3.39 -18.55 0.53
CA LYS A 66 4.29 -17.40 0.70
C LYS A 66 3.87 -16.16 -0.07
N ASP A 67 2.95 -16.26 -1.04
CA ASP A 67 2.81 -15.19 -2.04
C ASP A 67 1.64 -14.21 -1.81
N TYR A 68 0.82 -14.45 -0.78
CA TYR A 68 -0.25 -13.54 -0.34
C TYR A 68 -0.04 -13.05 1.09
N ALA A 69 -0.43 -11.81 1.36
CA ALA A 69 -0.45 -11.27 2.71
C ALA A 69 -1.72 -11.69 3.47
N CYS A 70 -1.67 -11.63 4.80
CA CYS A 70 -2.84 -11.80 5.65
C CYS A 70 -3.58 -10.46 5.83
N ILE A 71 -4.89 -10.52 6.03
CA ILE A 71 -5.70 -9.37 6.47
C ILE A 71 -5.82 -9.41 8.00
N PRO A 72 -5.56 -8.29 8.72
CA PRO A 72 -5.67 -8.25 10.17
C PRO A 72 -7.12 -8.31 10.64
N SER A 73 -7.32 -8.70 11.90
CA SER A 73 -8.60 -8.50 12.56
C SER A 73 -8.76 -7.03 12.99
N ALA A 74 -10.00 -6.59 13.24
CA ALA A 74 -10.31 -5.29 13.82
C ALA A 74 -9.59 -5.06 15.17
N THR A 75 -9.27 -6.14 15.87
CA THR A 75 -8.61 -6.16 17.17
C THR A 75 -7.09 -6.39 17.10
N THR A 76 -6.54 -6.70 15.92
CA THR A 76 -5.08 -6.91 15.75
C THR A 76 -4.33 -5.67 16.22
N LYS A 77 -3.42 -5.85 17.18
CA LYS A 77 -2.59 -4.76 17.70
C LYS A 77 -1.58 -4.32 16.65
N LEU A 78 -1.51 -3.00 16.42
CA LEU A 78 -0.54 -2.38 15.54
C LEU A 78 0.80 -2.25 16.25
N ARG A 79 1.86 -2.81 15.64
CA ARG A 79 3.23 -2.74 16.15
C ARG A 79 3.84 -1.35 15.95
N ALA A 80 4.93 -1.09 16.67
CA ALA A 80 5.67 0.16 16.54
C ALA A 80 6.55 0.20 15.29
N SER A 81 7.10 -0.94 14.87
CA SER A 81 7.88 -1.08 13.64
C SER A 81 7.05 -1.78 12.58
N LEU A 82 7.02 -1.19 11.39
CA LEU A 82 6.25 -1.62 10.23
C LEU A 82 7.16 -1.61 9.00
N ALA A 83 6.79 -2.33 7.95
CA ALA A 83 7.52 -2.30 6.69
C ALA A 83 6.57 -2.07 5.50
N SER A 84 7.04 -1.44 4.44
CA SER A 84 6.38 -1.50 3.13
C SER A 84 7.39 -1.94 2.08
N ALA A 85 6.90 -2.41 0.95
CA ALA A 85 7.71 -2.67 -0.23
C ALA A 85 7.03 -2.08 -1.46
N GLY A 86 7.84 -1.58 -2.39
CA GLY A 86 7.38 -0.98 -3.63
C GLY A 86 8.53 -0.78 -4.61
N TYR A 87 8.19 -0.37 -5.81
CA TYR A 87 9.15 -0.03 -6.85
C TYR A 87 9.56 1.45 -6.80
N GLY A 88 8.79 2.28 -6.08
CA GLY A 88 9.16 3.62 -5.68
C GLY A 88 9.30 4.62 -6.83
N TYR A 89 9.41 5.88 -6.47
CA TYR A 89 9.81 6.96 -7.34
C TYR A 89 11.20 7.45 -6.91
N ASP A 90 12.18 7.32 -7.80
CA ASP A 90 13.49 7.94 -7.65
C ASP A 90 13.47 9.33 -8.31
N PRO A 91 13.51 10.43 -7.53
CA PRO A 91 13.57 11.78 -8.08
C PRO A 91 14.90 12.08 -8.80
N LEU A 92 15.97 11.33 -8.54
CA LEU A 92 17.28 11.50 -9.16
C LEU A 92 17.40 10.77 -10.51
N ASN A 93 16.58 9.74 -10.72
CA ASN A 93 16.62 8.91 -11.91
C ASN A 93 15.21 8.72 -12.50
N THR A 94 14.64 9.80 -13.03
CA THR A 94 13.27 9.79 -13.59
C THR A 94 13.18 9.06 -14.94
N ALA A 95 14.32 8.74 -15.56
CA ALA A 95 14.44 8.04 -16.83
C ALA A 95 14.79 6.54 -16.66
N GLU A 96 14.54 5.98 -15.48
CA GLU A 96 14.74 4.55 -15.26
C GLU A 96 13.92 3.72 -16.24
N GLN A 97 14.57 2.69 -16.80
CA GLN A 97 13.97 1.73 -17.73
C GLN A 97 13.40 0.52 -16.99
N GLU A 98 14.02 0.17 -15.86
CA GLU A 98 13.59 -0.86 -14.93
C GLU A 98 13.67 -0.38 -13.48
N LYS A 99 12.84 -0.97 -12.62
CA LYS A 99 12.85 -0.73 -11.18
C LYS A 99 12.90 -2.02 -10.41
N TYR A 100 13.62 -2.01 -9.30
CA TYR A 100 13.73 -3.15 -8.40
C TYR A 100 12.90 -2.90 -7.14
N LEU A 101 12.33 -3.98 -6.62
CA LEU A 101 11.51 -3.91 -5.41
C LEU A 101 12.41 -3.50 -4.23
N GLU A 102 12.09 -2.37 -3.62
CA GLU A 102 12.74 -1.91 -2.41
C GLU A 102 11.86 -2.17 -1.20
N ARG A 103 12.50 -2.40 -0.05
CA ARG A 103 11.82 -2.52 1.24
C ARG A 103 12.20 -1.35 2.14
N VAL A 104 11.18 -0.75 2.74
CA VAL A 104 11.32 0.35 3.69
C VAL A 104 10.74 0.01 5.03
N TRP A 105 11.37 0.54 6.08
CA TRP A 105 10.93 0.38 7.46
C TRP A 105 10.44 1.71 8.02
N PHE A 106 9.33 1.63 8.76
CA PHE A 106 8.66 2.78 9.33
C PHE A 106 8.47 2.60 10.83
N ARG A 107 8.44 3.72 11.54
CA ARG A 107 8.05 3.74 12.94
C ARG A 107 6.69 4.40 13.09
N LYS A 108 5.76 3.71 13.73
CA LYS A 108 4.44 4.26 14.05
C LYS A 108 4.56 5.46 14.98
N GLU A 109 3.85 6.53 14.67
CA GLU A 109 3.70 7.66 15.58
C GLU A 109 2.57 7.42 16.59
N ARG A 110 2.66 8.10 17.73
CA ARG A 110 1.56 8.12 18.70
C ARG A 110 0.41 9.01 18.22
N PHE A 111 0.76 10.12 17.59
CA PHE A 111 -0.17 11.12 17.06
C PHE A 111 0.35 11.56 15.69
N CYS A 112 -0.56 11.81 14.77
CA CYS A 112 -0.24 12.45 13.50
C CYS A 112 0.24 13.89 13.73
N ASP A 113 1.09 14.37 12.82
CA ASP A 113 1.46 15.77 12.78
C ASP A 113 0.19 16.64 12.62
N PRO A 114 -0.04 17.67 13.47
CA PRO A 114 -1.24 18.51 13.39
C PRO A 114 -1.40 19.23 12.06
N THR A 115 -0.32 19.44 11.30
CA THR A 115 -0.36 20.07 9.98
C THR A 115 -0.94 19.13 8.91
N VAL A 116 -1.02 17.83 9.20
CA VAL A 116 -1.51 16.83 8.26
C VAL A 116 -2.94 16.42 8.62
N HIS A 117 -3.83 16.56 7.65
CA HIS A 117 -5.22 16.13 7.77
C HIS A 117 -5.32 14.61 7.64
N ALA A 118 -5.25 13.90 8.76
CA ALA A 118 -5.49 12.47 8.86
C ALA A 118 -6.95 12.16 9.25
N GLY A 119 -7.60 11.24 8.54
CA GLY A 119 -8.91 10.72 8.90
C GLY A 119 -8.88 9.90 10.21
N LYS A 120 -10.04 9.70 10.85
CA LYS A 120 -10.16 8.84 12.06
C LYS A 120 -9.89 7.36 11.80
N ASP A 121 -9.83 6.99 10.53
CA ASP A 121 -9.52 5.67 10.00
C ASP A 121 -8.06 5.55 9.55
N ALA A 122 -7.20 6.45 9.97
CA ALA A 122 -5.79 6.48 9.61
C ALA A 122 -4.88 6.39 10.84
N PHE A 123 -3.63 6.00 10.60
CA PHE A 123 -2.53 6.17 11.54
C PHE A 123 -1.34 6.80 10.83
N CYS A 124 -0.45 7.45 11.58
CA CYS A 124 0.72 8.09 11.02
C CYS A 124 2.01 7.38 11.40
N ILE A 125 3.02 7.58 10.56
CA ILE A 125 4.37 7.08 10.77
C ILE A 125 5.37 8.23 10.73
N VAL A 126 6.54 7.98 11.30
CA VAL A 126 7.74 8.77 11.08
C VAL A 126 8.69 7.98 10.20
N GLU A 127 9.22 8.67 9.21
CA GLU A 127 10.20 8.16 8.27
C GLU A 127 11.59 8.66 8.69
N LYS A 128 12.54 7.73 8.80
CA LYS A 128 13.94 8.01 9.10
C LYS A 128 14.79 7.17 8.17
N TYR A 129 15.79 7.75 7.52
CA TYR A 129 16.73 7.08 6.60
C TYR A 129 16.11 6.50 5.32
N GLN A 130 14.88 6.01 5.39
CA GLN A 130 14.07 5.46 4.32
C GLN A 130 12.73 6.18 4.29
N PHE A 131 12.23 6.47 3.10
CA PHE A 131 11.04 7.32 2.90
C PHE A 131 9.99 6.60 2.09
N ALA A 132 8.73 7.02 2.25
CA ALA A 132 7.59 6.49 1.50
C ALA A 132 7.81 6.53 -0.02
N CYS A 133 8.68 7.41 -0.51
CA CYS A 133 9.07 7.51 -1.93
C CYS A 133 9.73 6.26 -2.50
N LYS A 134 10.38 5.45 -1.67
CA LYS A 134 10.88 4.13 -2.08
C LYS A 134 9.78 3.07 -2.12
N GLY A 135 8.65 3.32 -1.47
CA GLY A 135 7.43 2.55 -1.61
C GLY A 135 6.55 3.12 -2.73
N ASP A 136 5.53 2.35 -3.11
CA ASP A 136 4.54 2.82 -4.08
C ASP A 136 3.35 3.47 -3.35
N SER A 137 2.77 4.51 -3.94
CA SER A 137 1.47 5.03 -3.49
C SER A 137 0.44 3.89 -3.52
N GLY A 138 -0.30 3.70 -2.43
CA GLY A 138 -1.20 2.55 -2.26
C GLY A 138 -0.52 1.24 -1.84
N SER A 139 0.79 1.23 -1.60
CA SER A 139 1.50 0.03 -1.10
C SER A 139 1.00 -0.40 0.29
N GLY A 140 1.03 -1.71 0.53
CA GLY A 140 0.67 -2.29 1.81
C GLY A 140 1.74 -2.05 2.87
N VAL A 141 1.35 -1.45 3.99
CA VAL A 141 2.18 -1.35 5.19
C VAL A 141 1.94 -2.56 6.06
N MET A 142 2.99 -3.35 6.25
CA MET A 142 2.96 -4.69 6.76
C MET A 142 3.59 -4.83 8.15
N GLN A 143 3.13 -5.83 8.89
CA GLN A 143 3.78 -6.31 10.11
C GLN A 143 3.72 -7.85 10.20
N PRO A 144 4.63 -8.51 10.93
CA PRO A 144 4.58 -9.97 11.09
C PRO A 144 3.27 -10.46 11.69
N ALA A 145 2.60 -11.38 10.99
CA ALA A 145 1.47 -12.17 11.47
C ALA A 145 1.96 -13.44 12.18
N ASN A 146 2.95 -14.11 11.59
CA ASN A 146 3.67 -15.25 12.14
C ASN A 146 5.07 -15.32 11.50
N ALA A 147 5.79 -16.43 11.68
CA ALA A 147 7.15 -16.61 11.14
C ALA A 147 7.23 -16.58 9.60
N TYR A 148 6.12 -16.73 8.88
CA TYR A 148 6.08 -16.91 7.43
C TYR A 148 5.19 -15.92 6.68
N LYS A 149 4.34 -15.18 7.41
CA LYS A 149 3.32 -14.29 6.84
C LYS A 149 3.30 -12.96 7.57
N ASP A 150 2.96 -11.94 6.81
CA ASP A 150 2.72 -10.60 7.30
C ASP A 150 1.25 -10.22 7.15
N TYR A 151 0.74 -9.40 8.07
CA TYR A 151 -0.52 -8.70 7.93
C TYR A 151 -0.33 -7.40 7.14
N VAL A 152 -1.26 -7.07 6.25
CA VAL A 152 -1.39 -5.70 5.72
C VAL A 152 -2.14 -4.85 6.74
N MET A 153 -1.41 -4.07 7.52
CA MET A 153 -1.96 -3.23 8.59
C MET A 153 -2.44 -1.88 8.10
N GLY A 154 -1.80 -1.35 7.06
CA GLY A 154 -2.16 -0.07 6.48
C GLY A 154 -1.95 -0.04 4.97
N ILE A 155 -2.44 1.02 4.35
CA ILE A 155 -2.21 1.35 2.95
C ILE A 155 -1.59 2.74 2.92
N LEU A 156 -0.48 2.91 2.18
CA LEU A 156 0.16 4.21 2.00
C LEU A 156 -0.79 5.15 1.24
N SER A 157 -1.42 6.08 1.98
CA SER A 157 -2.46 6.97 1.46
C SER A 157 -1.87 8.32 1.05
N ARG A 158 -1.20 8.99 1.99
CA ARG A 158 -0.56 10.28 1.74
C ARG A 158 0.86 10.24 2.26
N GLY A 159 1.81 10.44 1.37
CA GLY A 159 3.22 10.64 1.70
C GLY A 159 3.62 12.10 1.59
N LEU A 160 4.90 12.35 1.84
CA LEU A 160 5.55 13.61 1.53
C LEU A 160 5.90 13.69 0.04
N ASP A 161 6.06 14.89 -0.49
CA ASP A 161 6.56 15.11 -1.84
C ASP A 161 8.02 14.63 -1.94
N CYS A 162 8.29 13.68 -2.84
CA CYS A 162 9.59 13.05 -2.98
C CYS A 162 10.70 14.00 -3.42
N ASN A 163 10.38 14.99 -4.26
CA ASN A 163 11.35 16.00 -4.67
C ASN A 163 11.67 16.94 -3.51
N ALA A 164 10.65 17.29 -2.70
CA ALA A 164 10.85 18.12 -1.52
C ALA A 164 11.67 17.40 -0.43
N VAL A 165 11.43 16.10 -0.24
CA VAL A 165 12.21 15.25 0.68
C VAL A 165 13.66 15.14 0.20
N ASP A 166 13.88 14.83 -1.07
CA ASP A 166 15.22 14.74 -1.65
C ASP A 166 15.98 16.08 -1.52
N ALA A 167 15.37 17.19 -1.93
CA ALA A 167 15.97 18.51 -1.79
C ALA A 167 16.29 18.85 -0.32
N ALA A 168 15.47 18.40 0.63
CA ALA A 168 15.71 18.62 2.05
C ALA A 168 16.87 17.79 2.61
N ILE A 169 17.10 16.57 2.09
CA ILE A 169 18.25 15.71 2.43
C ILE A 169 19.52 16.31 1.83
N SER A 170 19.50 16.59 0.52
CA SER A 170 20.62 17.10 -0.27
C SER A 170 21.12 18.46 0.22
N LYS A 171 20.23 19.38 0.61
CA LYS A 171 20.63 20.74 1.08
C LYS A 171 21.28 20.78 2.46
N LYS A 172 21.10 19.75 3.30
CA LYS A 172 21.51 19.84 4.72
C LYS A 172 22.52 18.79 5.16
N ASN A 173 22.91 17.83 4.32
CA ASN A 173 23.66 16.62 4.75
C ASN A 173 23.05 15.95 6.00
N GLN A 174 21.75 16.16 6.25
CA GLN A 174 21.04 15.67 7.42
C GLN A 174 20.38 14.34 7.08
N ILE A 175 21.20 13.31 6.90
CA ILE A 175 20.77 11.93 6.66
C ILE A 175 19.86 11.41 7.80
N ASN A 176 19.98 12.00 8.99
CA ASN A 176 19.21 11.63 10.19
C ASN A 176 17.91 12.44 10.36
N ARG A 177 17.51 13.26 9.38
CA ARG A 177 16.30 14.08 9.50
C ARG A 177 15.06 13.18 9.59
N GLU A 178 14.21 13.47 10.56
CA GLU A 178 12.92 12.82 10.69
C GLU A 178 11.90 13.53 9.81
N PHE A 179 11.18 12.73 9.02
CA PHE A 179 10.15 13.21 8.15
C PHE A 179 8.81 12.72 8.68
N ARG A 180 7.97 13.69 9.08
CA ARG A 180 6.65 13.46 9.67
C ARG A 180 5.60 13.90 8.68
N GLY A 181 4.47 13.22 8.68
CA GLY A 181 3.32 13.58 7.85
C GLY A 181 2.83 12.49 6.91
N SER A 182 3.50 11.34 6.88
CA SER A 182 2.99 10.18 6.13
C SER A 182 1.81 9.54 6.87
N VAL A 183 0.71 9.39 6.14
CA VAL A 183 -0.58 8.89 6.62
C VAL A 183 -0.88 7.56 5.95
N MET A 184 -1.28 6.59 6.77
CA MET A 184 -1.69 5.26 6.35
C MET A 184 -3.16 5.06 6.64
N THR A 185 -3.92 4.57 5.66
CA THR A 185 -5.29 4.09 5.90
C THR A 185 -5.21 2.81 6.75
N ASP A 186 -5.89 2.76 7.89
CA ASP A 186 -5.91 1.61 8.80
C ASP A 186 -6.83 0.51 8.28
N VAL A 187 -6.24 -0.57 7.74
CA VAL A 187 -6.97 -1.70 7.13
C VAL A 187 -7.96 -2.34 8.11
N ARG A 188 -7.67 -2.31 9.41
CA ARG A 188 -8.54 -2.87 10.46
C ARG A 188 -9.90 -2.19 10.53
N LYS A 189 -10.01 -0.95 10.04
CA LYS A 189 -11.27 -0.19 9.97
C LYS A 189 -12.14 -0.57 8.77
N TYR A 190 -11.60 -1.38 7.86
CA TYR A 190 -12.21 -1.75 6.59
C TYR A 190 -12.44 -3.25 6.43
N VAL A 191 -12.34 -4.04 7.51
CA VAL A 191 -12.55 -5.51 7.46
C VAL A 191 -13.94 -5.91 6.92
N HIS A 192 -14.99 -5.10 7.16
CA HIS A 192 -16.32 -5.33 6.55
C HIS A 192 -16.30 -5.12 5.04
N PHE A 193 -15.67 -4.04 4.58
CA PHE A 193 -15.54 -3.70 3.17
C PHE A 193 -14.73 -4.78 2.43
N ILE A 194 -13.63 -5.23 3.03
CA ILE A 194 -12.79 -6.31 2.49
C ILE A 194 -13.58 -7.63 2.44
N CYS A 195 -14.28 -8.00 3.51
CA CYS A 195 -15.13 -9.20 3.54
C CYS A 195 -16.21 -9.17 2.45
N PHE A 196 -16.84 -8.02 2.24
CA PHE A 196 -17.89 -7.88 1.23
C PHE A 196 -17.35 -8.04 -0.20
N HIS A 197 -16.21 -7.42 -0.53
CA HIS A 197 -15.69 -7.39 -1.90
C HIS A 197 -14.73 -8.54 -2.23
N ALA A 198 -13.98 -9.06 -1.25
CA ALA A 198 -12.97 -10.09 -1.45
C ALA A 198 -13.32 -11.44 -0.79
N GLY A 199 -14.42 -11.51 -0.02
CA GLY A 199 -14.82 -12.72 0.70
C GLY A 199 -13.94 -13.08 1.91
N ILE A 200 -12.92 -12.28 2.22
CA ILE A 200 -12.02 -12.49 3.36
C ILE A 200 -12.65 -11.90 4.62
N CYS A 201 -13.26 -12.76 5.44
CA CYS A 201 -14.08 -12.36 6.58
C CYS A 201 -13.49 -12.84 7.91
N GLU A 202 -13.54 -11.98 8.93
CA GLU A 202 -13.39 -12.42 10.32
C GLU A 202 -14.56 -13.32 10.73
N LYS A 203 -14.28 -14.31 11.60
CA LYS A 203 -15.32 -15.23 12.09
C LYS A 203 -16.45 -14.54 12.85
N SER A 204 -16.15 -13.44 13.53
CA SER A 204 -17.11 -12.66 14.32
C SER A 204 -17.98 -11.72 13.50
N LEU A 205 -17.79 -11.64 12.18
CA LEU A 205 -18.55 -10.72 11.34
C LEU A 205 -19.96 -11.24 11.06
N ASP A 206 -20.94 -10.41 11.40
CA ASP A 206 -22.32 -10.60 11.00
C ASP A 206 -22.49 -10.21 9.53
N LYS A 207 -22.51 -11.22 8.64
CA LYS A 207 -22.64 -11.04 7.19
C LYS A 207 -23.93 -10.34 6.78
N MET A 208 -24.98 -10.40 7.60
CA MET A 208 -26.27 -9.75 7.32
C MET A 208 -26.20 -8.22 7.46
N LYS A 209 -25.17 -7.70 8.13
CA LYS A 209 -24.95 -6.25 8.33
C LYS A 209 -23.98 -5.64 7.31
N LEU A 210 -23.48 -6.41 6.35
CA LEU A 210 -22.60 -5.89 5.31
C LEU A 210 -23.40 -4.97 4.37
N LYS A 211 -22.93 -3.74 4.22
CA LYS A 211 -23.53 -2.77 3.30
C LYS A 211 -22.89 -2.94 1.92
N LYS A 212 -23.73 -3.06 0.89
CA LYS A 212 -23.28 -3.11 -0.49
C LYS A 212 -22.69 -1.75 -0.89
N GLU A 213 -21.39 -1.76 -1.18
CA GLU A 213 -20.71 -0.62 -1.79
C GLU A 213 -20.58 -0.84 -3.30
N LYS A 214 -20.52 0.26 -4.06
CA LYS A 214 -20.58 0.23 -5.52
C LYS A 214 -19.20 -0.13 -6.06
N MET A 215 -19.14 -1.09 -6.98
CA MET A 215 -17.96 -1.31 -7.81
C MET A 215 -18.12 -0.55 -9.13
N TYR A 216 -17.00 -0.09 -9.67
CA TYR A 216 -16.93 0.62 -10.93
C TYR A 216 -16.16 -0.24 -11.93
N ALA A 217 -16.69 -0.33 -13.15
CA ALA A 217 -15.97 -0.95 -14.27
C ALA A 217 -14.78 -0.07 -14.67
N VAL A 218 -13.67 -0.72 -15.01
CA VAL A 218 -12.47 -0.06 -15.54
C VAL A 218 -12.50 -0.15 -17.06
N TYR A 219 -12.46 0.99 -17.75
CA TYR A 219 -12.47 1.10 -19.22
C TYR A 219 -11.11 1.56 -19.78
#